data_AF-A0AAV9AE34-F1
#
_entry.id   AF-A0AAV9AE34-F1
#
_cell.length_a   1.000
_cell.length_b   1.000
_cell.length_c   1.000
_cell.angle_alpha   90.00
_cell.angle_beta   90.00
_cell.angle_gamma   90.00
#
_symmetry.space_group_name_H-M   'P 1'
#
loop_
_entity.id
_entity.type
_entity.pdbx_description
1 polymer ?
#
loop_
_entity_poly.entity_id
_entity_poly.type
_entity_poly.pdbx_seq_one_letter_code
_entity_poly.pdbx_strand_id
1 'polypeptide(L)'
;MRPKSPERNTSCSRWIFNGRRMTSNIARTTVVIRTFIHLLICSLIGRIRNKGKSDSQESVKTPRIRRCSEREREREREREREEEEEQKIVLRLIPRGFQREMDSQAKGVGILAMDIYFPPTCVQQDALEDHDGVSKGKYTIGLGQDCMAFCSEVEDVISMSLTVVTSLLEKYGINPKQIGRLEVGSETVIDKSKSIKTWLMEIFEECGNTDIEGVDSTNACYGGTAALFNCINWVESSSWDGRYGLVVCTDSAVYAEGPARPTGGAAAIAMLVGPNAPIALEGKFRATHMSHVYDFYKPNLASEYPIVDGKLSQTCYLMALDTCYNRFCSKFDKAEGKPFTITDADYFVFHSPYNKLVQKSFARLYYNDFLRNSSTFENDVREKLEPFSTLTVNESYQSRDLEKASHQVAKRLYDAKVQPSILLPKQVGNMYTASIYAAFASVIHNEHSTLGGQRAVMFSYGSGLASSIFSFKFQNCQHPFTLSNIASVLNISSKLESRHVISPEKFIETLKLMEHRYGAKGFVTSKDTSLLSPGTFYLTEVDNMYRRFYAKKGMSGTAPAETSWAASWAVSQPYLSHVPRMSKQNEE
;
A
#
# COMPACT_ATOMS: atom_id res chain seq x y z
N MET A 1 53.85 -40.97 37.36
CA MET A 1 54.25 -42.40 37.45
C MET A 1 53.66 -43.16 36.26
N ARG A 2 54.24 -44.31 35.86
CA ARG A 2 53.69 -45.28 34.88
C ARG A 2 53.11 -46.50 35.65
N PRO A 3 52.46 -47.52 35.02
CA PRO A 3 52.06 -47.72 33.62
C PRO A 3 50.51 -47.58 33.49
N LYS A 4 49.69 -48.20 32.61
CA LYS A 4 49.76 -49.30 31.61
C LYS A 4 48.84 -49.01 30.39
N SER A 5 49.09 -49.73 29.29
CA SER A 5 48.08 -50.19 28.30
C SER A 5 48.05 -51.74 28.34
N PRO A 6 47.17 -52.49 27.62
CA PRO A 6 46.91 -52.43 26.17
C PRO A 6 45.42 -52.05 25.91
N GLU A 7 44.58 -52.54 24.98
CA GLU A 7 44.66 -53.55 23.90
C GLU A 7 43.57 -53.33 22.82
N ARG A 8 43.58 -54.10 21.72
CA ARG A 8 42.49 -54.23 20.73
C ARG A 8 41.84 -55.62 20.76
N ASN A 9 40.56 -55.72 20.42
CA ASN A 9 40.06 -56.95 19.79
C ASN A 9 38.86 -56.70 18.87
N THR A 10 38.73 -57.52 17.82
CA THR A 10 37.68 -57.42 16.79
C THR A 10 36.66 -58.54 16.93
N SER A 11 35.36 -58.24 16.87
CA SER A 11 34.32 -59.24 16.63
C SER A 11 33.27 -58.72 15.67
N CYS A 12 33.05 -59.46 14.58
CA CYS A 12 31.92 -59.25 13.68
C CYS A 12 30.82 -60.25 14.06
N SER A 13 29.67 -59.75 14.52
CA SER A 13 28.55 -60.59 14.96
C SER A 13 27.25 -60.13 14.32
N ARG A 14 26.62 -61.02 13.53
CA ARG A 14 25.28 -60.82 12.96
C ARG A 14 24.27 -60.48 14.06
N TRP A 15 23.40 -59.52 13.80
CA TRP A 15 22.11 -59.40 14.50
C TRP A 15 20.96 -59.57 13.51
N ILE A 16 19.91 -60.24 13.99
CA ILE A 16 18.82 -60.77 13.16
C ILE A 16 17.74 -59.70 12.97
N PHE A 17 17.18 -59.63 11.76
CA PHE A 17 15.99 -58.82 11.48
C PHE A 17 14.81 -59.31 12.32
N ASN A 18 14.27 -58.44 13.17
CA ASN A 18 12.96 -58.65 13.79
C ASN A 18 12.19 -57.32 13.76
N GLY A 19 11.03 -57.31 13.09
CA GLY A 19 10.40 -56.07 12.64
C GLY A 19 9.35 -55.51 13.60
N ARG A 20 9.53 -54.26 14.05
CA ARG A 20 8.43 -53.38 14.49
C ARG A 20 8.65 -51.94 14.01
N ARG A 21 7.73 -51.45 13.15
CA ARG A 21 7.35 -50.03 13.03
C ARG A 21 6.53 -49.65 14.28
N MET A 22 6.32 -48.41 14.74
CA MET A 22 6.72 -47.03 14.37
C MET A 22 6.59 -46.17 15.66
N THR A 23 6.88 -44.87 15.79
CA THR A 23 7.24 -43.79 14.84
C THR A 23 8.15 -42.78 15.59
N SER A 24 9.42 -42.60 15.18
CA SER A 24 10.27 -41.48 15.67
C SER A 24 11.53 -41.34 14.80
N ASN A 25 11.48 -40.53 13.72
CA ASN A 25 12.69 -40.20 12.95
C ASN A 25 12.62 -38.99 11.99
N ILE A 26 11.50 -38.28 11.88
CA ILE A 26 11.34 -37.17 10.90
C ILE A 26 12.36 -36.04 11.19
N ALA A 27 12.41 -35.53 12.42
CA ALA A 27 13.30 -34.41 12.79
C ALA A 27 14.80 -34.70 12.54
N ARG A 28 15.29 -35.91 12.86
CA ARG A 28 16.70 -36.28 12.62
C ARG A 28 17.03 -36.42 11.14
N THR A 29 16.08 -36.90 10.34
CA THR A 29 16.28 -37.09 8.89
C THR A 29 16.40 -35.74 8.17
N THR A 30 15.57 -34.75 8.52
CA THR A 30 15.61 -33.39 7.93
C THR A 30 16.93 -32.67 8.17
N VAL A 31 17.53 -32.81 9.37
CA VAL A 31 18.83 -32.20 9.69
C VAL A 31 19.94 -32.84 8.86
N VAL A 32 20.01 -34.18 8.82
CA VAL A 32 21.03 -34.91 8.03
C VAL A 32 20.96 -34.54 6.55
N ILE A 33 19.75 -34.46 5.97
CA ILE A 33 19.55 -34.06 4.56
C ILE A 33 20.00 -32.61 4.32
N ARG A 34 19.65 -31.66 5.20
CA ARG A 34 20.12 -30.26 5.08
C ARG A 34 21.65 -30.18 5.10
N THR A 35 22.32 -30.88 6.01
CA THR A 35 23.79 -30.91 6.07
C THR A 35 24.40 -31.54 4.81
N PHE A 36 23.83 -32.63 4.29
CA PHE A 36 24.34 -33.29 3.09
C PHE A 36 24.22 -32.43 1.83
N ILE A 37 23.08 -31.77 1.63
CA ILE A 37 22.85 -30.85 0.50
C ILE A 37 23.81 -29.66 0.58
N HIS A 38 23.97 -29.06 1.77
CA HIS A 38 24.86 -27.91 1.93
C HIS A 38 26.34 -28.27 1.66
N LEU A 39 26.80 -29.45 2.10
CA LEU A 39 28.13 -29.98 1.81
C LEU A 39 28.33 -30.27 0.31
N LEU A 40 27.33 -30.79 -0.40
CA LEU A 40 27.40 -30.96 -1.86
C LEU A 40 27.59 -29.61 -2.57
N ILE A 41 26.77 -28.61 -2.22
CA ILE A 41 26.83 -27.26 -2.81
C ILE A 41 28.21 -26.62 -2.56
N CYS A 42 28.71 -26.67 -1.33
CA CYS A 42 30.06 -26.17 -1.01
C CYS A 42 31.16 -26.93 -1.77
N SER A 43 31.02 -28.25 -1.97
CA SER A 43 31.98 -29.04 -2.76
C SER A 43 31.92 -28.77 -4.26
N LEU A 44 30.77 -28.37 -4.82
CA LEU A 44 30.68 -27.93 -6.22
C LEU A 44 31.35 -26.56 -6.38
N ILE A 45 30.96 -25.57 -5.57
CA ILE A 45 31.50 -24.21 -5.62
C ILE A 45 33.03 -24.21 -5.42
N GLY A 46 33.54 -25.03 -4.49
CA GLY A 46 34.98 -25.21 -4.27
C GLY A 46 35.73 -25.79 -5.48
N ARG A 47 35.11 -26.72 -6.23
CA ARG A 47 35.70 -27.30 -7.45
C ARG A 47 35.68 -26.33 -8.64
N ILE A 48 34.65 -25.50 -8.76
CA ILE A 48 34.55 -24.46 -9.80
C ILE A 48 35.64 -23.39 -9.57
N ARG A 49 35.78 -22.91 -8.33
CA ARG A 49 36.68 -21.79 -8.00
C ARG A 49 38.18 -22.10 -8.15
N ASN A 50 38.58 -23.38 -8.16
CA ASN A 50 39.99 -23.80 -8.26
C ASN A 50 40.48 -24.11 -9.69
N LYS A 51 39.64 -24.02 -10.73
CA LYS A 51 40.08 -24.22 -12.14
C LYS A 51 40.52 -22.94 -12.88
N GLY A 52 40.50 -21.78 -12.22
CA GLY A 52 40.67 -20.47 -12.85
C GLY A 52 41.97 -19.71 -12.51
N LYS A 53 43.05 -20.38 -12.08
CA LYS A 53 44.32 -19.71 -11.73
C LYS A 53 45.57 -20.50 -12.16
N SER A 54 46.21 -20.05 -13.23
CA SER A 54 47.61 -20.34 -13.57
C SER A 54 48.10 -19.32 -14.62
N ASP A 55 48.90 -18.35 -14.16
CA ASP A 55 49.85 -17.48 -14.91
C ASP A 55 49.31 -16.63 -16.10
N SER A 56 49.92 -15.50 -16.51
CA SER A 56 51.14 -14.79 -16.09
C SER A 56 50.94 -13.25 -16.13
N GLN A 57 51.99 -12.47 -15.85
CA GLN A 57 51.99 -10.99 -15.94
C GLN A 57 52.44 -10.46 -17.32
N GLU A 58 52.40 -9.11 -17.45
CA GLU A 58 53.14 -8.22 -18.37
C GLU A 58 52.75 -8.01 -19.87
N SER A 59 52.14 -6.83 -20.10
CA SER A 59 52.64 -5.78 -21.02
C SER A 59 52.20 -5.66 -22.51
N VAL A 60 51.88 -4.40 -22.88
CA VAL A 60 52.05 -3.69 -24.17
C VAL A 60 51.44 -4.23 -25.49
N LYS A 61 50.40 -3.52 -25.95
CA LYS A 61 50.04 -3.12 -27.34
C LYS A 61 50.41 -4.05 -28.53
N THR A 62 49.40 -4.68 -29.16
CA THR A 62 48.93 -4.38 -30.55
C THR A 62 47.78 -5.32 -30.97
N PRO A 63 46.91 -4.93 -31.92
CA PRO A 63 45.74 -5.75 -32.28
C PRO A 63 46.08 -6.86 -33.30
N ARG A 64 45.85 -8.12 -32.94
CA ARG A 64 45.75 -9.23 -33.90
C ARG A 64 44.51 -10.08 -33.66
N ILE A 65 43.74 -10.26 -34.72
CA ILE A 65 42.51 -11.05 -34.79
C ILE A 65 42.80 -12.50 -34.37
N ARG A 66 42.12 -13.00 -33.33
CA ARG A 66 41.94 -14.43 -33.11
C ARG A 66 40.54 -14.84 -33.53
N ARG A 67 40.44 -15.79 -34.47
CA ARG A 67 39.22 -16.55 -34.69
C ARG A 67 39.02 -17.44 -33.47
N CYS A 68 38.02 -17.16 -32.64
CA CYS A 68 37.44 -18.18 -31.77
C CYS A 68 36.88 -19.27 -32.69
N SER A 69 37.27 -20.53 -32.47
CA SER A 69 36.84 -21.63 -33.33
C SER A 69 35.38 -21.97 -33.05
N GLU A 70 34.64 -22.41 -34.07
CA GLU A 70 33.22 -22.75 -33.90
C GLU A 70 33.04 -23.86 -32.86
N ARG A 71 34.01 -24.80 -32.78
CA ARG A 71 34.09 -25.86 -31.76
C ARG A 71 34.20 -25.36 -30.32
N GLU A 72 34.72 -24.15 -30.07
CA GLU A 72 34.74 -23.57 -28.72
C GLU A 72 33.36 -23.02 -28.36
N ARG A 73 32.72 -22.28 -29.27
CA ARG A 73 31.34 -21.76 -29.10
C ARG A 73 30.30 -22.86 -29.00
N GLU A 74 30.51 -23.97 -29.70
CA GLU A 74 29.65 -25.15 -29.66
C GLU A 74 29.72 -25.83 -28.29
N ARG A 75 30.93 -26.02 -27.75
CA ARG A 75 31.16 -26.54 -26.38
C ARG A 75 30.66 -25.60 -25.27
N GLU A 76 30.70 -24.29 -25.50
CA GLU A 76 30.16 -23.29 -24.58
C GLU A 76 28.63 -23.41 -24.51
N ARG A 77 27.96 -23.55 -25.66
CA ARG A 77 26.51 -23.82 -25.76
C ARG A 77 26.10 -25.21 -25.24
N GLU A 78 26.96 -26.22 -25.34
CA GLU A 78 26.71 -27.51 -24.70
C GLU A 78 26.69 -27.36 -23.17
N ARG A 79 27.65 -26.63 -22.58
CA ARG A 79 27.66 -26.37 -21.13
C ARG A 79 26.49 -25.52 -20.67
N GLU A 80 26.11 -24.49 -21.42
CA GLU A 80 24.91 -23.69 -21.12
C GLU A 80 23.66 -24.59 -21.05
N ARG A 81 23.55 -25.60 -21.93
CA ARG A 81 22.45 -26.59 -21.90
C ARG A 81 22.57 -27.58 -20.76
N GLU A 82 23.76 -28.07 -20.45
CA GLU A 82 24.01 -28.94 -19.29
C GLU A 82 23.65 -28.22 -17.97
N GLU A 83 24.05 -26.95 -17.81
CA GLU A 83 23.67 -26.14 -16.64
C GLU A 83 22.16 -25.86 -16.59
N GLU A 84 21.52 -25.56 -17.72
CA GLU A 84 20.06 -25.36 -17.79
C GLU A 84 19.29 -26.67 -17.50
N GLU A 85 19.82 -27.83 -17.90
CA GLU A 85 19.24 -29.14 -17.62
C GLU A 85 19.49 -29.59 -16.16
N GLU A 86 20.66 -29.35 -15.58
CA GLU A 86 20.91 -29.54 -14.14
C GLU A 86 19.97 -28.65 -13.30
N GLN A 87 19.77 -27.37 -13.67
CA GLN A 87 18.78 -26.50 -13.01
C GLN A 87 17.36 -27.07 -13.11
N LYS A 88 16.95 -27.58 -14.29
CA LYS A 88 15.66 -28.25 -14.48
C LYS A 88 15.54 -29.54 -13.66
N ILE A 89 16.64 -30.27 -13.43
CA ILE A 89 16.69 -31.45 -12.56
C ILE A 89 16.57 -31.05 -11.09
N VAL A 90 17.30 -30.02 -10.63
CA VAL A 90 17.18 -29.49 -9.25
C VAL A 90 15.74 -29.01 -8.97
N LEU A 91 15.12 -28.27 -9.89
CA LEU A 91 13.71 -27.86 -9.80
C LEU A 91 12.73 -29.06 -9.76
N ARG A 92 13.07 -30.20 -10.37
CA ARG A 92 12.28 -31.44 -10.31
C ARG A 92 12.52 -32.25 -9.02
N LEU A 93 13.65 -32.02 -8.33
CA LEU A 93 14.01 -32.67 -7.07
C LEU A 93 13.44 -31.96 -5.83
N ILE A 94 12.99 -30.71 -5.96
CA ILE A 94 12.16 -30.05 -4.93
C ILE A 94 10.88 -30.87 -4.75
N PRO A 95 10.55 -31.33 -3.52
CA PRO A 95 9.33 -32.09 -3.29
C PRO A 95 8.10 -31.27 -3.67
N ARG A 96 7.29 -31.77 -4.61
CA ARG A 96 6.08 -31.07 -5.10
C ARG A 96 5.05 -30.72 -4.01
N GLY A 97 5.15 -31.33 -2.82
CA GLY A 97 4.39 -30.94 -1.64
C GLY A 97 4.84 -29.59 -1.05
N PHE A 98 6.15 -29.39 -0.90
CA PHE A 98 6.71 -28.20 -0.23
C PHE A 98 6.46 -26.92 -1.02
N GLN A 99 6.63 -26.97 -2.35
CA GLN A 99 6.25 -25.88 -3.24
C GLN A 99 4.73 -25.63 -3.19
N ARG A 100 3.91 -26.69 -3.16
CA ARG A 100 2.45 -26.56 -3.05
C ARG A 100 1.97 -25.99 -1.73
N GLU A 101 2.66 -26.23 -0.61
CA GLU A 101 2.33 -25.64 0.67
C GLU A 101 2.58 -24.11 0.64
N MET A 102 3.74 -23.66 0.19
CA MET A 102 4.03 -22.23 -0.02
C MET A 102 3.05 -21.59 -1.02
N ASP A 103 2.87 -22.19 -2.20
CA ASP A 103 1.91 -21.75 -3.23
C ASP A 103 0.44 -21.81 -2.76
N SER A 104 0.14 -22.43 -1.60
CA SER A 104 -1.22 -22.50 -1.03
C SER A 104 -1.50 -21.42 0.01
N GLN A 105 -0.49 -20.97 0.76
CA GLN A 105 -0.69 -20.01 1.86
C GLN A 105 -0.86 -18.57 1.36
N ALA A 106 -0.08 -18.14 0.36
CA ALA A 106 -0.11 -16.78 -0.19
C ALA A 106 -1.18 -16.58 -1.30
N LYS A 107 -2.38 -17.15 -1.14
CA LYS A 107 -3.47 -16.99 -2.12
C LYS A 107 -4.35 -15.80 -1.79
N GLY A 108 -4.73 -15.03 -2.81
CA GLY A 108 -5.64 -13.90 -2.67
C GLY A 108 -5.11 -12.82 -1.72
N VAL A 109 -3.83 -12.45 -1.85
CA VAL A 109 -3.21 -11.41 -1.04
C VAL A 109 -3.84 -10.06 -1.33
N GLY A 110 -4.12 -9.28 -0.27
CA GLY A 110 -4.71 -7.95 -0.40
C GLY A 110 -5.12 -7.37 0.95
N ILE A 111 -6.12 -6.49 0.94
CA ILE A 111 -6.55 -5.74 2.14
C ILE A 111 -7.53 -6.58 2.96
N LEU A 112 -7.12 -6.94 4.18
CA LEU A 112 -7.90 -7.70 5.16
C LEU A 112 -8.82 -6.80 6.00
N ALA A 113 -8.29 -5.66 6.42
CA ALA A 113 -8.95 -4.70 7.31
C ALA A 113 -8.51 -3.28 6.94
N MET A 114 -9.38 -2.30 7.17
CA MET A 114 -9.09 -0.88 6.93
C MET A 114 -9.79 0.02 7.96
N ASP A 115 -9.15 1.11 8.35
CA ASP A 115 -9.76 2.21 9.10
C ASP A 115 -9.22 3.57 8.60
N ILE A 116 -9.92 4.65 8.91
CA ILE A 116 -9.60 6.02 8.51
C ILE A 116 -9.69 6.99 9.70
N TYR A 117 -8.72 7.89 9.81
CA TYR A 117 -8.80 9.11 10.60
C TYR A 117 -8.76 10.33 9.67
N PHE A 118 -9.54 11.35 9.99
CA PHE A 118 -9.39 12.71 9.47
C PHE A 118 -9.70 13.69 10.61
N PRO A 119 -9.08 14.89 10.63
CA PRO A 119 -9.36 15.88 11.67
C PRO A 119 -10.85 16.22 11.73
N PRO A 120 -11.44 16.34 12.93
CA PRO A 120 -12.85 16.70 13.08
C PRO A 120 -13.09 18.18 12.73
N THR A 121 -12.06 19.03 12.74
CA THR A 121 -12.09 20.43 12.30
C THR A 121 -12.15 20.54 10.77
N CYS A 122 -13.19 21.22 10.27
CA CYS A 122 -13.37 21.44 8.83
C CYS A 122 -13.96 22.82 8.50
N VAL A 123 -13.78 23.27 7.26
CA VAL A 123 -14.37 24.50 6.70
C VAL A 123 -15.29 24.13 5.53
N GLN A 124 -16.44 24.80 5.41
CA GLN A 124 -17.37 24.60 4.28
C GLN A 124 -16.92 25.42 3.07
N GLN A 125 -17.04 24.84 1.87
CA GLN A 125 -16.49 25.43 0.64
C GLN A 125 -17.34 26.59 0.12
N ASP A 126 -18.64 26.65 0.43
CA ASP A 126 -19.52 27.79 0.10
C ASP A 126 -19.23 29.01 1.00
N ALA A 127 -18.98 28.79 2.29
CA ALA A 127 -18.48 29.84 3.19
C ALA A 127 -17.09 30.34 2.76
N LEU A 128 -16.22 29.43 2.28
CA LEU A 128 -14.91 29.81 1.73
C LEU A 128 -15.02 30.53 0.37
N GLU A 129 -16.03 30.23 -0.45
CA GLU A 129 -16.34 31.01 -1.67
C GLU A 129 -16.70 32.47 -1.33
N ASP A 130 -17.54 32.68 -0.31
CA ASP A 130 -17.92 34.03 0.13
C ASP A 130 -16.75 34.77 0.81
N HIS A 131 -15.90 34.09 1.59
CA HIS A 131 -14.73 34.69 2.24
C HIS A 131 -13.62 35.07 1.23
N ASP A 132 -13.31 34.20 0.27
CA ASP A 132 -12.31 34.48 -0.78
C ASP A 132 -12.80 35.54 -1.79
N GLY A 133 -14.05 36.01 -1.69
CA GLY A 133 -14.64 37.01 -2.59
C GLY A 133 -14.86 36.50 -4.02
N VAL A 134 -15.17 35.21 -4.18
CA VAL A 134 -15.25 34.55 -5.49
C VAL A 134 -16.70 34.27 -5.92
N SER A 135 -16.89 33.96 -7.20
CA SER A 135 -18.20 33.58 -7.72
C SER A 135 -18.72 32.30 -7.07
N LYS A 136 -19.94 32.36 -6.50
CA LYS A 136 -20.63 31.17 -5.99
C LYS A 136 -20.63 30.03 -7.02
N GLY A 137 -20.34 28.81 -6.57
CA GLY A 137 -20.12 27.64 -7.41
C GLY A 137 -18.66 27.38 -7.81
N LYS A 138 -17.70 28.29 -7.57
CA LYS A 138 -16.30 28.12 -8.01
C LYS A 138 -15.63 26.89 -7.38
N TYR A 139 -15.89 26.61 -6.10
CA TYR A 139 -15.34 25.48 -5.36
C TYR A 139 -16.35 24.33 -5.33
N THR A 140 -17.60 24.62 -4.99
CA THR A 140 -18.70 23.65 -4.86
C THR A 140 -19.10 22.97 -6.17
N ILE A 141 -19.00 23.65 -7.32
CA ILE A 141 -19.33 23.10 -8.66
C ILE A 141 -18.08 23.01 -9.56
N GLY A 142 -17.21 24.02 -9.51
CA GLY A 142 -16.00 24.13 -10.34
C GLY A 142 -14.92 23.13 -9.94
N LEU A 143 -14.57 23.06 -8.64
CA LEU A 143 -13.73 21.98 -8.08
C LEU A 143 -14.57 20.73 -7.74
N GLY A 144 -15.86 20.92 -7.44
CA GLY A 144 -16.78 19.87 -6.99
C GLY A 144 -16.60 19.52 -5.50
N GLN A 145 -16.03 20.42 -4.69
CA GLN A 145 -15.71 20.20 -3.28
C GLN A 145 -16.78 20.80 -2.36
N ASP A 146 -17.25 20.05 -1.36
CA ASP A 146 -18.27 20.55 -0.41
C ASP A 146 -17.63 21.11 0.87
N CYS A 147 -16.66 20.38 1.41
CA CYS A 147 -16.05 20.66 2.70
C CYS A 147 -14.58 20.19 2.71
N MET A 148 -13.75 20.81 3.55
CA MET A 148 -12.32 20.55 3.66
C MET A 148 -11.92 20.41 5.12
N ALA A 149 -11.38 19.26 5.50
CA ALA A 149 -10.83 19.01 6.84
C ALA A 149 -9.39 19.53 6.94
N PHE A 150 -8.97 19.99 8.12
CA PHE A 150 -7.63 20.51 8.33
C PHE A 150 -7.13 20.22 9.76
N CYS A 151 -5.84 19.94 9.89
CA CYS A 151 -5.19 19.77 11.19
C CYS A 151 -5.18 21.09 11.98
N SER A 152 -5.51 21.01 13.26
CA SER A 152 -5.20 22.05 14.25
C SER A 152 -3.74 21.93 14.73
N GLU A 153 -3.23 22.87 15.53
CA GLU A 153 -1.84 22.80 16.04
C GLU A 153 -1.55 21.65 17.02
N VAL A 154 -2.59 20.92 17.44
CA VAL A 154 -2.47 19.68 18.22
C VAL A 154 -2.49 18.42 17.34
N GLU A 155 -2.58 18.55 16.00
CA GLU A 155 -2.61 17.43 15.06
C GLU A 155 -1.50 17.53 14.00
N ASP A 156 -0.85 16.41 13.73
CA ASP A 156 0.10 16.20 12.63
C ASP A 156 -0.02 14.77 12.06
N VAL A 157 0.70 14.47 10.98
CA VAL A 157 0.66 13.15 10.31
C VAL A 157 1.13 11.99 11.20
N ILE A 158 1.94 12.23 12.24
CA ILE A 158 2.32 11.20 13.21
C ILE A 158 1.13 10.93 14.14
N SER A 159 0.50 11.96 14.69
CA SER A 159 -0.67 11.82 15.57
C SER A 159 -1.89 11.20 14.86
N MET A 160 -2.14 11.56 13.59
CA MET A 160 -3.17 10.92 12.76
C MET A 160 -2.85 9.43 12.52
N SER A 161 -1.58 9.11 12.27
CA SER A 161 -1.12 7.74 12.03
C SER A 161 -1.18 6.88 13.28
N LEU A 162 -0.73 7.37 14.44
CA LEU A 162 -0.87 6.72 15.74
C LEU A 162 -2.35 6.43 16.03
N THR A 163 -3.24 7.39 15.77
CA THR A 163 -4.69 7.25 15.95
C THR A 163 -5.27 6.15 15.06
N VAL A 164 -5.03 6.18 13.74
CA VAL A 164 -5.65 5.22 12.81
C VAL A 164 -5.08 3.80 12.95
N VAL A 165 -3.78 3.65 13.25
CA VAL A 165 -3.17 2.34 13.53
C VAL A 165 -3.74 1.76 14.82
N THR A 166 -3.78 2.54 15.89
CA THR A 166 -4.34 2.10 17.18
C THR A 166 -5.81 1.70 17.04
N SER A 167 -6.61 2.54 16.36
CA SER A 167 -8.02 2.28 16.07
C SER A 167 -8.24 1.00 15.25
N LEU A 168 -7.39 0.71 14.25
CA LEU A 168 -7.46 -0.54 13.49
C LEU A 168 -7.13 -1.74 14.37
N LEU A 169 -6.02 -1.69 15.12
CA LEU A 169 -5.59 -2.81 15.98
C LEU A 169 -6.62 -3.12 17.08
N GLU A 170 -7.15 -2.09 17.74
CA GLU A 170 -8.20 -2.20 18.76
C GLU A 170 -9.50 -2.79 18.17
N LYS A 171 -10.07 -2.19 17.10
CA LYS A 171 -11.40 -2.57 16.58
C LYS A 171 -11.45 -3.93 15.88
N TYR A 172 -10.38 -4.34 15.20
CA TYR A 172 -10.31 -5.66 14.55
C TYR A 172 -9.72 -6.75 15.45
N GLY A 173 -9.34 -6.43 16.71
CA GLY A 173 -8.79 -7.38 17.67
C GLY A 173 -7.41 -7.92 17.28
N ILE A 174 -6.61 -7.14 16.56
CA ILE A 174 -5.32 -7.57 16.01
C ILE A 174 -4.24 -7.43 17.07
N ASN A 175 -3.74 -8.55 17.57
CA ASN A 175 -2.55 -8.59 18.43
C ASN A 175 -1.36 -7.94 17.70
N PRO A 176 -0.73 -6.88 18.23
CA PRO A 176 0.36 -6.18 17.54
C PRO A 176 1.59 -7.06 17.26
N LYS A 177 1.75 -8.20 17.95
CA LYS A 177 2.76 -9.24 17.67
C LYS A 177 2.52 -10.02 16.37
N GLN A 178 1.39 -9.79 15.69
CA GLN A 178 1.06 -10.37 14.39
C GLN A 178 1.34 -9.41 13.23
N ILE A 179 1.98 -8.27 13.47
CA ILE A 179 2.55 -7.41 12.40
C ILE A 179 4.02 -7.79 12.19
N GLY A 180 4.39 -8.08 10.94
CA GLY A 180 5.77 -8.39 10.52
C GLY A 180 6.36 -7.37 9.55
N ARG A 181 5.52 -6.57 8.90
CA ARG A 181 5.92 -5.38 8.13
C ARG A 181 5.01 -4.21 8.45
N LEU A 182 5.59 -3.02 8.61
CA LEU A 182 4.89 -1.75 8.73
C LEU A 182 5.55 -0.73 7.79
N GLU A 183 4.80 -0.20 6.83
CA GLU A 183 5.32 0.75 5.84
C GLU A 183 4.38 1.95 5.67
N VAL A 184 4.96 3.16 5.62
CA VAL A 184 4.20 4.42 5.57
C VAL A 184 4.34 5.08 4.20
N GLY A 185 3.24 5.50 3.59
CA GLY A 185 3.22 6.43 2.47
C GLY A 185 2.89 7.84 2.94
N SER A 186 3.73 8.82 2.61
CA SER A 186 3.49 10.24 2.88
C SER A 186 4.32 11.15 1.97
N GLU A 187 3.86 12.39 1.78
CA GLU A 187 4.62 13.53 1.26
C GLU A 187 4.63 14.76 2.21
N THR A 188 4.13 14.61 3.44
CA THR A 188 4.28 15.58 4.54
C THR A 188 5.54 15.25 5.36
N VAL A 189 6.68 15.84 4.98
CA VAL A 189 8.00 15.55 5.57
C VAL A 189 8.21 16.34 6.88
N ILE A 190 8.07 15.67 8.03
CA ILE A 190 8.38 16.26 9.36
C ILE A 190 9.88 16.21 9.69
N ASP A 191 10.57 15.15 9.29
CA ASP A 191 12.02 14.97 9.45
C ASP A 191 12.61 14.40 8.14
N LYS A 192 13.84 14.79 7.81
CA LYS A 192 14.50 14.43 6.54
C LYS A 192 15.24 13.08 6.60
N SER A 193 15.26 12.41 7.75
CA SER A 193 15.93 11.12 7.98
C SER A 193 15.20 10.19 8.96
N LYS A 194 14.46 10.69 9.95
CA LYS A 194 13.63 9.87 10.84
C LYS A 194 12.25 9.66 10.21
N SER A 195 12.02 8.45 9.71
CA SER A 195 10.75 8.01 9.13
C SER A 195 9.59 8.02 10.13
N ILE A 196 8.39 8.37 9.66
CA ILE A 196 7.11 8.24 10.37
C ILE A 196 6.93 6.82 10.90
N LYS A 197 7.34 5.80 10.13
CA LYS A 197 7.40 4.39 10.56
C LYS A 197 8.06 4.21 11.93
N THR A 198 9.13 4.95 12.23
CA THR A 198 9.86 4.88 13.51
C THR A 198 9.28 5.74 14.64
N TRP A 199 8.19 6.47 14.41
CA TRP A 199 7.32 6.95 15.49
C TRP A 199 6.25 5.90 15.80
N LEU A 200 5.69 5.26 14.77
CA LEU A 200 4.68 4.21 14.93
C LEU A 200 5.21 2.94 15.62
N MET A 201 6.54 2.75 15.69
CA MET A 201 7.14 1.65 16.45
C MET A 201 6.82 1.71 17.95
N GLU A 202 6.49 2.87 18.53
CA GLU A 202 6.12 3.00 19.95
C GLU A 202 4.99 2.02 20.35
N ILE A 203 3.99 1.84 19.47
CA ILE A 203 2.85 0.89 19.62
C ILE A 203 3.32 -0.58 19.71
N PHE A 204 4.46 -0.91 19.11
CA PHE A 204 4.97 -2.28 18.97
C PHE A 204 6.16 -2.58 19.87
N GLU A 205 6.97 -1.57 20.21
CA GLU A 205 8.01 -1.61 21.23
C GLU A 205 7.42 -1.91 22.61
N GLU A 206 6.27 -1.29 22.93
CA GLU A 206 5.41 -1.67 24.06
C GLU A 206 5.17 -3.19 24.12
N CYS A 207 4.78 -3.79 22.98
CA CYS A 207 4.54 -5.23 22.86
C CYS A 207 5.82 -6.09 22.92
N GLY A 208 7.01 -5.51 22.77
CA GLY A 208 8.25 -6.24 22.49
C GLY A 208 8.28 -6.84 21.09
N ASN A 209 7.53 -6.30 20.13
CA ASN A 209 7.57 -6.66 18.71
C ASN A 209 8.39 -5.63 17.92
N THR A 210 9.72 -5.71 18.00
CA THR A 210 10.63 -4.79 17.30
C THR A 210 11.11 -5.30 15.95
N ASP A 211 10.98 -6.61 15.70
CA ASP A 211 11.31 -7.26 14.42
C ASP A 211 10.17 -7.05 13.42
N ILE A 212 10.08 -5.84 12.87
CA ILE A 212 9.07 -5.41 11.90
C ILE A 212 9.76 -4.72 10.72
N GLU A 213 9.68 -5.29 9.52
CA GLU A 213 10.19 -4.70 8.27
C GLU A 213 9.48 -3.39 7.89
N GLY A 214 10.05 -2.66 6.92
CA GLY A 214 9.46 -1.46 6.32
C GLY A 214 9.94 -0.13 6.92
N VAL A 215 9.71 0.94 6.16
CA VAL A 215 10.14 2.34 6.41
C VAL A 215 9.09 3.29 5.80
N ASP A 216 9.46 4.50 5.38
CA ASP A 216 8.59 5.40 4.61
C ASP A 216 8.87 5.29 3.10
N SER A 217 7.83 5.43 2.29
CA SER A 217 7.82 5.38 0.81
C SER A 217 7.19 6.65 0.24
N THR A 218 7.96 7.45 -0.51
CA THR A 218 7.53 8.80 -0.96
C THR A 218 7.73 9.01 -2.46
N ASN A 219 6.67 9.39 -3.17
CA ASN A 219 6.70 10.15 -4.42
C ASN A 219 5.37 10.93 -4.54
N ALA A 220 5.28 12.07 -3.86
CA ALA A 220 4.01 12.79 -3.71
C ALA A 220 2.87 11.83 -3.28
N CYS A 221 1.66 12.08 -3.78
CA CYS A 221 0.45 11.30 -3.56
C CYS A 221 0.51 9.80 -3.96
N TYR A 222 1.60 9.32 -4.60
CA TYR A 222 1.79 7.90 -4.93
C TYR A 222 2.37 7.06 -3.77
N GLY A 223 2.94 7.70 -2.73
CA GLY A 223 3.67 7.01 -1.65
C GLY A 223 2.92 5.85 -0.99
N GLY A 224 1.64 6.04 -0.68
CA GLY A 224 0.77 5.00 -0.09
C GLY A 224 0.57 3.79 -1.00
N THR A 225 0.57 4.00 -2.32
CA THR A 225 0.47 2.93 -3.31
C THR A 225 1.80 2.18 -3.48
N ALA A 226 2.94 2.86 -3.34
CA ALA A 226 4.24 2.19 -3.23
C ALA A 226 4.29 1.29 -1.98
N ALA A 227 3.94 1.82 -0.80
CA ALA A 227 3.91 1.07 0.45
C ALA A 227 2.96 -0.14 0.40
N LEU A 228 1.77 0.02 -0.18
CA LEU A 228 0.81 -1.09 -0.40
C LEU A 228 1.40 -2.19 -1.29
N PHE A 229 2.00 -1.83 -2.42
CA PHE A 229 2.61 -2.80 -3.31
C PHE A 229 3.83 -3.49 -2.67
N ASN A 230 4.62 -2.78 -1.87
CA ASN A 230 5.74 -3.36 -1.13
C ASN A 230 5.26 -4.37 -0.06
N CYS A 231 4.17 -4.07 0.66
CA CYS A 231 3.57 -5.01 1.61
C CYS A 231 2.95 -6.24 0.93
N ILE A 232 2.27 -6.10 -0.22
CA ILE A 232 1.74 -7.24 -0.97
C ILE A 232 2.88 -8.10 -1.53
N ASN A 233 3.88 -7.49 -2.17
CA ASN A 233 5.07 -8.17 -2.66
C ASN A 233 5.81 -8.93 -1.52
N TRP A 234 5.85 -8.36 -0.31
CA TRP A 234 6.46 -8.99 0.86
C TRP A 234 5.70 -10.23 1.32
N VAL A 235 4.37 -10.19 1.41
CA VAL A 235 3.54 -11.38 1.73
C VAL A 235 3.67 -12.48 0.65
N GLU A 236 3.87 -12.10 -0.62
CA GLU A 236 4.10 -13.03 -1.73
C GLU A 236 5.57 -13.52 -1.84
N SER A 237 6.47 -13.08 -0.95
CA SER A 237 7.91 -13.34 -1.02
C SER A 237 8.39 -14.53 -0.18
N SER A 238 9.61 -15.00 -0.46
CA SER A 238 10.31 -15.99 0.36
C SER A 238 10.86 -15.46 1.69
N SER A 239 10.71 -14.17 2.00
CA SER A 239 10.99 -13.60 3.34
C SER A 239 9.72 -13.35 4.15
N TRP A 240 8.54 -13.74 3.66
CA TRP A 240 7.33 -13.73 4.47
C TRP A 240 7.42 -14.76 5.60
N ASP A 241 7.03 -14.32 6.80
CA ASP A 241 7.14 -15.07 8.06
C ASP A 241 5.79 -15.57 8.60
N GLY A 242 4.70 -15.32 7.86
CA GLY A 242 3.33 -15.63 8.25
C GLY A 242 2.58 -14.49 8.94
N ARG A 243 3.24 -13.39 9.32
CA ARG A 243 2.62 -12.22 9.95
C ARG A 243 1.96 -11.29 8.91
N TYR A 244 1.10 -10.39 9.37
CA TYR A 244 0.47 -9.37 8.52
C TYR A 244 1.46 -8.26 8.13
N GLY A 245 1.25 -7.69 6.95
CA GLY A 245 1.73 -6.36 6.62
C GLY A 245 0.74 -5.30 7.12
N LEU A 246 1.23 -4.11 7.45
CA LEU A 246 0.42 -2.95 7.80
C LEU A 246 0.89 -1.76 6.97
N VAL A 247 -0.02 -1.17 6.21
CA VAL A 247 0.25 0.01 5.37
C VAL A 247 -0.43 1.20 6.01
N VAL A 248 0.28 2.32 6.12
CA VAL A 248 -0.31 3.60 6.57
C VAL A 248 -0.12 4.64 5.47
N CYS A 249 -1.20 5.25 4.99
CA CYS A 249 -1.15 6.40 4.10
C CYS A 249 -1.53 7.64 4.91
N THR A 250 -0.67 8.67 5.00
CA THR A 250 -0.91 9.81 5.89
C THR A 250 -0.38 11.11 5.30
N ASP A 251 -1.22 12.15 5.27
CA ASP A 251 -0.83 13.46 4.76
C ASP A 251 -1.67 14.60 5.33
N SER A 252 -1.04 15.77 5.42
CA SER A 252 -1.69 17.08 5.54
C SER A 252 -1.42 17.87 4.26
N ALA A 253 -2.46 18.14 3.47
CA ALA A 253 -2.39 18.87 2.22
C ALA A 253 -2.70 20.35 2.46
N VAL A 254 -1.64 21.13 2.68
CA VAL A 254 -1.73 22.57 2.96
C VAL A 254 -1.10 23.37 1.81
N TYR A 255 -1.73 24.50 1.46
CA TYR A 255 -1.32 25.37 0.37
C TYR A 255 -1.26 26.83 0.81
N ALA A 256 -0.35 27.58 0.19
CA ALA A 256 -0.24 29.03 0.31
C ALA A 256 -1.53 29.76 -0.13
N GLU A 257 -1.58 31.06 0.13
CA GLU A 257 -2.68 31.91 -0.33
C GLU A 257 -2.84 31.89 -1.86
N GLY A 258 -4.09 31.79 -2.33
CA GLY A 258 -4.42 31.72 -3.74
C GLY A 258 -5.21 30.47 -4.14
N PRO A 259 -5.33 30.17 -5.45
CA PRO A 259 -6.34 29.28 -6.00
C PRO A 259 -6.19 27.79 -5.64
N ALA A 260 -5.11 27.38 -4.96
CA ALA A 260 -4.89 26.01 -4.51
C ALA A 260 -5.34 25.75 -3.07
N ARG A 261 -5.49 26.79 -2.22
CA ARG A 261 -5.98 26.66 -0.83
C ARG A 261 -7.30 25.87 -0.69
N PRO A 262 -8.31 26.04 -1.56
CA PRO A 262 -9.56 25.26 -1.51
C PRO A 262 -9.42 23.78 -1.93
N THR A 263 -8.22 23.34 -2.34
CA THR A 263 -7.89 21.93 -2.68
C THR A 263 -6.99 21.26 -1.64
N GLY A 264 -6.92 21.80 -0.43
CA GLY A 264 -6.31 21.12 0.72
C GLY A 264 -7.17 20.00 1.31
N GLY A 265 -6.73 19.45 2.43
CA GLY A 265 -7.37 18.36 3.16
C GLY A 265 -6.39 17.66 4.10
N ALA A 266 -6.87 16.78 4.99
CA ALA A 266 -6.01 16.01 5.89
C ALA A 266 -6.64 14.66 6.27
N ALA A 267 -5.86 13.57 6.23
CA ALA A 267 -6.28 12.26 6.72
C ALA A 267 -5.10 11.30 6.94
N ALA A 268 -5.36 10.21 7.67
CA ALA A 268 -4.57 8.99 7.66
C ALA A 268 -5.46 7.76 7.46
N ILE A 269 -4.99 6.77 6.72
CA ILE A 269 -5.65 5.47 6.52
C ILE A 269 -4.67 4.35 6.87
N ALA A 270 -5.13 3.38 7.67
CA ALA A 270 -4.40 2.14 7.90
C ALA A 270 -5.08 0.99 7.13
N MET A 271 -4.28 0.14 6.48
CA MET A 271 -4.72 -1.07 5.78
C MET A 271 -3.89 -2.27 6.23
N LEU A 272 -4.55 -3.30 6.78
CA LEU A 272 -3.93 -4.57 7.09
C LEU A 272 -3.85 -5.43 5.82
N VAL A 273 -2.69 -6.01 5.55
CA VAL A 273 -2.38 -6.76 4.33
C VAL A 273 -2.04 -8.22 4.67
N GLY A 274 -2.64 -9.16 3.94
CA GLY A 274 -2.37 -10.59 4.10
C GLY A 274 -3.15 -11.45 3.10
N PRO A 275 -3.02 -12.79 3.18
CA PRO A 275 -3.67 -13.74 2.28
C PRO A 275 -5.16 -13.93 2.60
N ASN A 276 -5.91 -14.48 1.64
CA ASN A 276 -7.35 -14.75 1.69
C ASN A 276 -8.18 -13.48 1.97
N ALA A 277 -7.78 -12.36 1.38
CA ALA A 277 -8.37 -11.06 1.64
C ALA A 277 -9.78 -10.91 1.01
N PRO A 278 -10.73 -10.25 1.71
CA PRO A 278 -12.00 -9.82 1.11
C PRO A 278 -11.80 -8.80 -0.03
N ILE A 279 -10.59 -8.24 -0.16
CA ILE A 279 -10.19 -7.28 -1.17
C ILE A 279 -8.83 -7.73 -1.74
N ALA A 280 -8.84 -8.76 -2.59
CA ALA A 280 -7.62 -9.38 -3.10
C ALA A 280 -7.10 -8.66 -4.35
N LEU A 281 -5.78 -8.44 -4.45
CA LEU A 281 -5.16 -7.79 -5.60
C LEU A 281 -5.16 -8.73 -6.81
N GLU A 282 -5.65 -8.26 -7.96
CA GLU A 282 -5.49 -8.98 -9.22
C GLU A 282 -4.09 -8.68 -9.81
N GLY A 283 -3.02 -9.21 -9.19
CA GLY A 283 -1.62 -8.78 -9.45
C GLY A 283 -1.15 -8.80 -10.91
N LYS A 284 -1.82 -9.57 -11.79
CA LYS A 284 -1.61 -9.54 -13.26
C LYS A 284 -2.09 -8.23 -13.89
N PHE A 285 -3.20 -7.68 -13.39
CA PHE A 285 -3.86 -6.46 -13.84
C PHE A 285 -3.33 -5.25 -13.08
N ARG A 286 -2.05 -4.95 -13.31
CA ARG A 286 -1.35 -3.76 -12.81
C ARG A 286 -0.47 -3.19 -13.92
N ALA A 287 -0.60 -1.90 -14.19
CA ALA A 287 0.27 -1.16 -15.09
C ALA A 287 0.73 0.14 -14.46
N THR A 288 1.94 0.58 -14.83
CA THR A 288 2.66 1.68 -14.19
C THR A 288 3.19 2.62 -15.27
N HIS A 289 3.18 3.92 -14.98
CA HIS A 289 3.88 4.95 -15.74
C HIS A 289 4.60 5.89 -14.78
N MET A 290 5.87 6.15 -15.08
CA MET A 290 6.73 7.09 -14.37
C MET A 290 7.44 7.92 -15.44
N SER A 291 7.67 9.20 -15.15
CA SER A 291 8.33 10.15 -16.05
C SER A 291 8.98 11.25 -15.20
N HIS A 292 9.92 12.01 -15.77
CA HIS A 292 10.47 13.20 -15.11
C HIS A 292 9.71 14.45 -15.57
N VAL A 293 9.03 15.12 -14.64
CA VAL A 293 8.30 16.39 -14.87
C VAL A 293 8.41 17.30 -13.63
N TYR A 294 8.00 18.57 -13.78
CA TYR A 294 7.92 19.56 -12.71
C TYR A 294 6.50 20.12 -12.59
N ASP A 295 5.50 19.24 -12.51
CA ASP A 295 4.08 19.61 -12.48
C ASP A 295 3.61 20.06 -11.08
N PHE A 296 4.08 19.38 -10.03
CA PHE A 296 3.94 19.76 -8.63
C PHE A 296 5.13 19.18 -7.86
N TYR A 297 5.78 20.00 -7.02
CA TYR A 297 6.97 19.59 -6.26
C TYR A 297 7.22 20.52 -5.07
N LYS A 298 7.92 20.03 -4.04
CA LYS A 298 8.27 20.76 -2.80
C LYS A 298 9.79 21.01 -2.71
N PRO A 299 10.36 21.98 -3.43
CA PRO A 299 11.81 22.24 -3.44
C PRO A 299 12.27 23.09 -2.25
N ASN A 300 11.38 23.89 -1.65
CA ASN A 300 11.70 24.72 -0.50
C ASN A 300 11.53 23.91 0.79
N LEU A 301 12.62 23.32 1.27
CA LEU A 301 12.65 22.49 2.50
C LEU A 301 12.26 23.23 3.79
N ALA A 302 12.09 24.56 3.75
CA ALA A 302 11.67 25.38 4.89
C ALA A 302 10.18 25.77 4.86
N SER A 303 9.41 25.32 3.86
CA SER A 303 7.96 25.57 3.76
C SER A 303 7.21 24.25 3.52
N GLU A 304 5.96 24.18 3.98
CA GLU A 304 5.05 23.08 3.67
C GLU A 304 4.50 23.19 2.23
N TYR A 305 4.47 24.42 1.70
CA TYR A 305 3.77 24.75 0.47
C TYR A 305 4.51 24.27 -0.81
N PRO A 306 3.82 23.59 -1.74
CA PRO A 306 4.38 23.14 -3.00
C PRO A 306 4.47 24.26 -4.05
N ILE A 307 5.42 24.13 -4.99
CA ILE A 307 5.37 24.82 -6.29
C ILE A 307 4.52 23.97 -7.23
N VAL A 308 3.57 24.60 -7.92
CA VAL A 308 2.54 23.92 -8.74
C VAL A 308 2.32 24.63 -10.06
N ASP A 309 2.42 23.92 -11.18
CA ASP A 309 1.82 24.33 -12.45
C ASP A 309 0.47 23.63 -12.61
N GLY A 310 -0.61 24.38 -12.36
CA GLY A 310 -1.99 23.88 -12.43
C GLY A 310 -2.47 23.49 -13.84
N LYS A 311 -1.75 23.86 -14.91
CA LYS A 311 -2.04 23.41 -16.28
C LYS A 311 -1.25 22.14 -16.60
N LEU A 312 0.04 22.13 -16.25
CA LEU A 312 0.92 20.98 -16.47
C LEU A 312 0.45 19.77 -15.65
N SER A 313 0.08 19.94 -14.39
CA SER A 313 -0.41 18.84 -13.53
C SER A 313 -1.66 18.15 -14.07
N GLN A 314 -2.65 18.88 -14.58
CA GLN A 314 -3.80 18.27 -15.27
C GLN A 314 -3.39 17.51 -16.54
N THR A 315 -2.40 18.02 -17.29
CA THR A 315 -1.89 17.38 -18.51
C THR A 315 -1.10 16.11 -18.18
N CYS A 316 -0.20 16.17 -17.20
CA CYS A 316 0.60 15.06 -16.70
C CYS A 316 -0.27 13.96 -16.07
N TYR A 317 -1.31 14.32 -15.32
CA TYR A 317 -2.29 13.38 -14.78
C TYR A 317 -3.03 12.62 -15.89
N LEU A 318 -3.56 13.31 -16.90
CA LEU A 318 -4.30 12.66 -18.00
C LEU A 318 -3.38 11.82 -18.90
N MET A 319 -2.15 12.29 -19.16
CA MET A 319 -1.11 11.51 -19.85
C MET A 319 -0.73 10.23 -19.08
N ALA A 320 -0.58 10.33 -17.76
CA ALA A 320 -0.29 9.20 -16.90
C ALA A 320 -1.46 8.21 -16.84
N LEU A 321 -2.70 8.71 -16.83
CA LEU A 321 -3.93 7.92 -16.89
C LEU A 321 -4.03 7.14 -18.20
N ASP A 322 -3.93 7.82 -19.35
CA ASP A 322 -3.93 7.18 -20.68
C ASP A 322 -2.85 6.09 -20.76
N THR A 323 -1.61 6.42 -20.35
CA THR A 323 -0.48 5.49 -20.45
C THR A 323 -0.66 4.28 -19.55
N CYS A 324 -1.17 4.46 -18.33
CA CYS A 324 -1.49 3.35 -17.44
C CYS A 324 -2.65 2.51 -17.97
N TYR A 325 -3.75 3.14 -18.41
CA TYR A 325 -4.95 2.45 -18.87
C TYR A 325 -4.67 1.60 -20.11
N ASN A 326 -4.05 2.15 -21.15
CA ASN A 326 -3.72 1.39 -22.36
C ASN A 326 -2.77 0.21 -22.06
N ARG A 327 -1.84 0.35 -21.12
CA ARG A 327 -0.96 -0.74 -20.65
C ARG A 327 -1.71 -1.79 -19.81
N PHE A 328 -2.72 -1.39 -19.03
CA PHE A 328 -3.57 -2.28 -18.24
C PHE A 328 -4.48 -3.10 -19.16
N CYS A 329 -5.16 -2.45 -20.11
CA CYS A 329 -5.91 -3.12 -21.17
C CYS A 329 -5.00 -4.12 -21.91
N SER A 330 -3.83 -3.70 -22.40
CA SER A 330 -2.87 -4.60 -23.07
C SER A 330 -2.49 -5.85 -22.25
N LYS A 331 -2.51 -5.77 -20.90
CA LYS A 331 -2.27 -6.93 -20.01
C LYS A 331 -3.53 -7.79 -19.82
N PHE A 332 -4.69 -7.17 -19.69
CA PHE A 332 -5.98 -7.85 -19.58
C PHE A 332 -6.34 -8.58 -20.87
N ASP A 333 -6.28 -7.87 -22.01
CA ASP A 333 -6.54 -8.36 -23.36
C ASP A 333 -5.74 -9.65 -23.65
N LYS A 334 -4.48 -9.69 -23.20
CA LYS A 334 -3.57 -10.85 -23.32
C LYS A 334 -3.88 -12.00 -22.35
N ALA A 335 -4.47 -11.73 -21.19
CA ALA A 335 -4.70 -12.72 -20.14
C ALA A 335 -6.08 -13.38 -20.22
N GLU A 336 -7.11 -12.59 -20.53
CA GLU A 336 -8.52 -13.01 -20.59
C GLU A 336 -8.99 -13.29 -22.04
N GLY A 337 -8.18 -12.95 -23.05
CA GLY A 337 -8.47 -13.23 -24.47
C GLY A 337 -9.56 -12.35 -25.09
N LYS A 338 -9.99 -11.27 -24.40
CA LYS A 338 -10.97 -10.30 -24.87
C LYS A 338 -10.53 -8.86 -24.52
N PRO A 339 -10.89 -7.83 -25.32
CA PRO A 339 -10.60 -6.45 -24.99
C PRO A 339 -11.22 -6.03 -23.64
N PHE A 340 -10.43 -5.42 -22.76
CA PHE A 340 -10.93 -4.69 -21.59
C PHE A 340 -11.68 -3.43 -22.02
N THR A 341 -12.74 -3.09 -21.30
CA THR A 341 -13.47 -1.82 -21.40
C THR A 341 -13.89 -1.34 -20.01
N ILE A 342 -14.40 -0.11 -19.95
CA ILE A 342 -15.12 0.49 -18.82
C ILE A 342 -16.31 -0.36 -18.30
N THR A 343 -16.75 -1.38 -19.04
CA THR A 343 -17.80 -2.33 -18.60
C THR A 343 -17.26 -3.56 -17.85
N ASP A 344 -15.95 -3.86 -17.98
CA ASP A 344 -15.29 -5.04 -17.41
C ASP A 344 -14.80 -4.90 -15.96
N ALA A 345 -15.09 -3.74 -15.34
CA ALA A 345 -14.94 -3.49 -13.91
C ALA A 345 -16.17 -2.78 -13.39
N ASP A 346 -16.58 -3.09 -12.17
CA ASP A 346 -17.81 -2.60 -11.55
C ASP A 346 -17.65 -1.15 -11.10
N TYR A 347 -16.51 -0.82 -10.45
CA TYR A 347 -16.15 0.54 -10.02
C TYR A 347 -14.79 1.00 -10.57
N PHE A 348 -14.64 2.32 -10.69
CA PHE A 348 -13.38 3.00 -11.01
C PHE A 348 -13.10 4.08 -9.95
N VAL A 349 -11.98 3.93 -9.25
CA VAL A 349 -11.58 4.76 -8.11
C VAL A 349 -10.25 5.45 -8.42
N PHE A 350 -10.17 6.74 -8.17
CA PHE A 350 -9.05 7.59 -8.60
C PHE A 350 -8.42 8.31 -7.39
N HIS A 351 -7.12 8.62 -7.47
CA HIS A 351 -6.55 9.70 -6.65
C HIS A 351 -7.36 10.98 -6.91
N SER A 352 -7.91 11.55 -5.86
CA SER A 352 -8.98 12.55 -5.90
C SER A 352 -8.54 13.84 -5.20
N PRO A 353 -7.77 14.72 -5.87
CA PRO A 353 -7.38 16.00 -5.30
C PRO A 353 -8.55 16.99 -5.30
N TYR A 354 -9.43 16.91 -6.31
CA TYR A 354 -10.72 17.57 -6.34
C TYR A 354 -11.67 16.82 -7.29
N ASN A 355 -12.97 16.80 -6.98
CA ASN A 355 -13.92 15.91 -7.65
C ASN A 355 -14.07 16.18 -9.16
N LYS A 356 -13.91 17.43 -9.62
CA LYS A 356 -13.92 17.75 -11.05
C LYS A 356 -12.83 17.01 -11.83
N LEU A 357 -11.64 16.76 -11.25
CA LEU A 357 -10.61 15.95 -11.92
C LEU A 357 -11.04 14.49 -12.04
N VAL A 358 -11.74 13.94 -11.04
CA VAL A 358 -12.29 12.57 -11.08
C VAL A 358 -13.32 12.42 -12.20
N GLN A 359 -14.23 13.39 -12.35
CA GLN A 359 -15.20 13.47 -13.46
C GLN A 359 -14.49 13.44 -14.83
N LYS A 360 -13.44 14.27 -15.01
CA LYS A 360 -12.62 14.28 -16.23
C LYS A 360 -11.88 12.96 -16.46
N SER A 361 -11.36 12.34 -15.39
CA SER A 361 -10.57 11.10 -15.46
C SER A 361 -11.40 9.96 -16.03
N PHE A 362 -12.60 9.74 -15.51
CA PHE A 362 -13.48 8.67 -16.00
C PHE A 362 -14.00 8.93 -17.41
N ALA A 363 -14.35 10.18 -17.73
CA ALA A 363 -14.68 10.59 -19.10
C ALA A 363 -13.51 10.33 -20.08
N ARG A 364 -12.26 10.54 -19.64
CA ARG A 364 -11.06 10.23 -20.42
C ARG A 364 -10.87 8.73 -20.64
N LEU A 365 -11.19 7.87 -19.67
CA LEU A 365 -11.17 6.41 -19.86
C LEU A 365 -12.19 5.98 -20.93
N TYR A 366 -13.40 6.52 -20.88
CA TYR A 366 -14.43 6.25 -21.89
C TYR A 366 -13.99 6.66 -23.31
N TYR A 367 -13.29 7.79 -23.45
CA TYR A 367 -12.69 8.21 -24.72
C TYR A 367 -11.51 7.31 -25.17
N ASN A 368 -10.71 6.76 -24.25
CA ASN A 368 -9.68 5.77 -24.60
C ASN A 368 -10.30 4.48 -25.16
N ASP A 369 -11.42 4.01 -24.60
CA ASP A 369 -12.13 2.85 -25.17
C ASP A 369 -12.73 3.16 -26.54
N PHE A 370 -13.28 4.37 -26.74
CA PHE A 370 -13.71 4.84 -28.06
C PHE A 370 -12.56 4.86 -29.07
N LEU A 371 -11.39 5.38 -28.71
CA LEU A 371 -10.20 5.36 -29.59
C LEU A 371 -9.68 3.94 -29.88
N ARG A 372 -9.86 2.99 -28.95
CA ARG A 372 -9.47 1.58 -29.14
C ARG A 372 -10.45 0.80 -30.02
N ASN A 373 -11.76 1.02 -29.86
CA ASN A 373 -12.82 0.20 -30.47
C ASN A 373 -14.05 1.02 -30.91
N SER A 374 -13.89 2.14 -31.62
CA SER A 374 -14.99 3.07 -31.98
C SER A 374 -16.21 2.41 -32.63
N SER A 375 -16.00 1.32 -33.39
CA SER A 375 -17.03 0.52 -34.05
C SER A 375 -17.97 -0.26 -33.10
N THR A 376 -17.61 -0.45 -31.83
CA THR A 376 -18.45 -1.14 -30.84
C THR A 376 -19.39 -0.23 -30.05
N PHE A 377 -19.33 1.09 -30.29
CA PHE A 377 -20.15 2.08 -29.60
C PHE A 377 -21.45 2.38 -30.36
N GLU A 378 -22.50 2.74 -29.60
CA GLU A 378 -23.78 3.19 -30.15
C GLU A 378 -23.60 4.44 -31.04
N ASN A 379 -24.40 4.57 -32.10
CA ASN A 379 -24.19 5.60 -33.12
C ASN A 379 -24.25 7.03 -32.57
N ASP A 380 -25.09 7.30 -31.57
CA ASP A 380 -25.18 8.63 -30.96
C ASP A 380 -23.93 9.00 -30.14
N VAL A 381 -23.24 8.02 -29.56
CA VAL A 381 -21.95 8.20 -28.90
C VAL A 381 -20.86 8.45 -29.94
N ARG A 382 -20.88 7.67 -31.03
CA ARG A 382 -19.94 7.85 -32.15
C ARG A 382 -20.07 9.25 -32.76
N GLU A 383 -21.27 9.71 -33.07
CA GLU A 383 -21.53 11.07 -33.59
C GLU A 383 -20.98 12.19 -32.67
N LYS A 384 -20.92 11.96 -31.35
CA LYS A 384 -20.40 12.93 -30.37
C LYS A 384 -18.88 12.87 -30.18
N LEU A 385 -18.22 11.75 -30.46
CA LEU A 385 -16.78 11.53 -30.21
C LEU A 385 -15.92 11.48 -31.49
N GLU A 386 -16.48 11.04 -32.62
CA GLU A 386 -15.80 10.99 -33.93
C GLU A 386 -15.24 12.36 -34.39
N PRO A 387 -15.89 13.52 -34.14
CA PRO A 387 -15.30 14.83 -34.44
C PRO A 387 -13.97 15.12 -33.71
N PHE A 388 -13.63 14.33 -32.69
CA PHE A 388 -12.40 14.44 -31.91
C PHE A 388 -11.43 13.26 -32.12
N SER A 389 -11.70 12.32 -33.06
CA SER A 389 -10.79 11.19 -33.34
C SER A 389 -9.52 11.61 -34.08
N THR A 390 -9.51 12.78 -34.70
CA THR A 390 -8.37 13.36 -35.44
C THR A 390 -7.46 14.26 -34.60
N LEU A 391 -7.81 14.57 -33.35
CA LEU A 391 -6.96 15.39 -32.48
C LEU A 391 -5.66 14.67 -32.13
N THR A 392 -4.54 15.38 -32.10
CA THR A 392 -3.32 14.82 -31.50
C THR A 392 -3.52 14.65 -29.99
N VAL A 393 -2.76 13.73 -29.41
CA VAL A 393 -2.78 13.44 -27.97
C VAL A 393 -2.65 14.72 -27.12
N ASN A 394 -1.75 15.64 -27.50
CA ASN A 394 -1.50 16.90 -26.80
C ASN A 394 -2.65 17.93 -26.91
N GLU A 395 -3.34 17.97 -28.05
CA GLU A 395 -4.55 18.81 -28.23
C GLU A 395 -5.73 18.23 -27.45
N SER A 396 -5.84 16.90 -27.40
CA SER A 396 -6.91 16.21 -26.69
C SER A 396 -6.91 16.47 -25.17
N TYR A 397 -5.76 16.79 -24.57
CA TYR A 397 -5.66 17.21 -23.16
C TYR A 397 -6.12 18.66 -22.91
N GLN A 398 -6.20 19.49 -23.95
CA GLN A 398 -6.53 20.92 -23.86
C GLN A 398 -7.92 21.25 -24.44
N SER A 399 -8.51 20.32 -25.21
CA SER A 399 -9.84 20.45 -25.80
C SER A 399 -10.95 20.37 -24.74
N ARG A 400 -11.48 21.54 -24.37
CA ARG A 400 -12.65 21.66 -23.48
C ARG A 400 -13.92 21.07 -24.08
N ASP A 401 -14.01 20.95 -25.40
CA ASP A 401 -15.20 20.42 -26.07
C ASP A 401 -15.18 18.90 -26.13
N LEU A 402 -13.99 18.28 -26.28
CA LEU A 402 -13.81 16.85 -26.02
C LEU A 402 -14.12 16.51 -24.55
N GLU A 403 -13.70 17.35 -23.59
CA GLU A 403 -14.03 17.17 -22.17
C GLU A 403 -15.55 17.14 -21.94
N LYS A 404 -16.30 18.12 -22.49
CA LYS A 404 -17.77 18.17 -22.42
C LYS A 404 -18.41 16.94 -23.07
N ALA A 405 -18.03 16.61 -24.30
CA ALA A 405 -18.62 15.51 -25.05
C ALA A 405 -18.40 14.16 -24.35
N SER A 406 -17.15 13.89 -23.93
CA SER A 406 -16.77 12.68 -23.18
C SER A 406 -17.54 12.59 -21.86
N HIS A 407 -17.68 13.70 -21.12
CA HIS A 407 -18.45 13.73 -19.88
C HIS A 407 -19.95 13.49 -20.12
N GLN A 408 -20.52 14.02 -21.20
CA GLN A 408 -21.93 13.84 -21.54
C GLN A 408 -22.27 12.38 -21.83
N VAL A 409 -21.44 11.67 -22.61
CA VAL A 409 -21.66 10.25 -22.93
C VAL A 409 -21.31 9.32 -21.76
N ALA A 410 -20.24 9.62 -21.01
CA ALA A 410 -19.83 8.81 -19.87
C ALA A 410 -20.73 8.95 -18.63
N LYS A 411 -21.58 10.00 -18.54
CA LYS A 411 -22.32 10.36 -17.32
C LYS A 411 -23.03 9.18 -16.65
N ARG A 412 -23.84 8.41 -17.39
CA ARG A 412 -24.60 7.26 -16.84
C ARG A 412 -23.68 6.21 -16.20
N LEU A 413 -22.49 6.01 -16.75
CA LEU A 413 -21.50 5.09 -16.20
C LEU A 413 -20.70 5.75 -15.05
N TYR A 414 -20.48 7.07 -15.05
CA TYR A 414 -19.87 7.77 -13.92
C TYR A 414 -20.77 7.69 -12.67
N ASP A 415 -22.06 7.95 -12.86
CA ASP A 415 -23.08 7.91 -11.81
C ASP A 415 -23.18 6.51 -11.17
N ALA A 416 -22.93 5.44 -11.94
CA ALA A 416 -22.95 4.05 -11.45
C ALA A 416 -21.59 3.54 -10.92
N LYS A 417 -20.47 3.89 -11.58
CA LYS A 417 -19.16 3.26 -11.35
C LYS A 417 -18.17 4.12 -10.56
N VAL A 418 -18.44 5.41 -10.39
CA VAL A 418 -17.51 6.36 -9.76
C VAL A 418 -18.15 7.15 -8.64
N GLN A 419 -19.42 7.55 -8.77
CA GLN A 419 -20.12 8.32 -7.73
C GLN A 419 -20.08 7.64 -6.34
N PRO A 420 -20.18 6.30 -6.19
CA PRO A 420 -19.99 5.67 -4.88
C PRO A 420 -18.61 5.91 -4.23
N SER A 421 -17.58 6.32 -4.99
CA SER A 421 -16.23 6.61 -4.49
C SER A 421 -16.00 8.05 -4.00
N ILE A 422 -16.93 8.99 -4.22
CA ILE A 422 -16.59 10.42 -4.08
C ILE A 422 -16.97 11.05 -2.74
N LEU A 423 -17.60 10.31 -1.82
CA LEU A 423 -18.09 10.84 -0.53
C LEU A 423 -16.98 11.48 0.30
N LEU A 424 -15.96 10.72 0.72
CA LEU A 424 -14.86 11.26 1.52
C LEU A 424 -14.06 12.33 0.74
N PRO A 425 -13.64 12.13 -0.53
CA PRO A 425 -12.93 13.16 -1.28
C PRO A 425 -13.66 14.50 -1.44
N LYS A 426 -15.01 14.51 -1.44
CA LYS A 426 -15.83 15.74 -1.51
C LYS A 426 -16.01 16.44 -0.15
N GLN A 427 -15.93 15.67 0.93
CA GLN A 427 -16.26 16.13 2.29
C GLN A 427 -15.02 16.42 3.14
N VAL A 428 -13.87 15.80 2.84
CA VAL A 428 -12.61 15.93 3.57
C VAL A 428 -11.57 16.74 2.77
N GLY A 429 -11.70 16.79 1.44
CA GLY A 429 -10.75 17.45 0.54
C GLY A 429 -9.65 16.50 0.02
N ASN A 430 -8.51 17.06 -0.37
CA ASN A 430 -7.37 16.30 -0.86
C ASN A 430 -6.59 15.68 0.31
N MET A 431 -6.52 14.35 0.34
CA MET A 431 -5.80 13.60 1.38
C MET A 431 -4.48 13.00 0.83
N TYR A 432 -3.90 13.59 -0.21
CA TYR A 432 -2.69 13.14 -0.94
C TYR A 432 -2.59 11.61 -1.09
N THR A 433 -1.69 10.92 -0.38
CA THR A 433 -1.50 9.46 -0.48
C THR A 433 -2.69 8.65 0.02
N ALA A 434 -3.43 9.16 1.00
CA ALA A 434 -4.67 8.55 1.49
C ALA A 434 -5.87 8.81 0.58
N SER A 435 -5.82 9.79 -0.33
CA SER A 435 -6.97 10.22 -1.16
C SER A 435 -7.62 9.09 -1.97
N ILE A 436 -6.82 8.25 -2.65
CA ILE A 436 -7.36 7.09 -3.40
C ILE A 436 -7.99 6.04 -2.46
N TYR A 437 -7.44 5.86 -1.26
CA TYR A 437 -7.94 4.90 -0.28
C TYR A 437 -9.17 5.41 0.48
N ALA A 438 -9.31 6.73 0.64
CA ALA A 438 -10.53 7.38 1.13
C ALA A 438 -11.66 7.30 0.10
N ALA A 439 -11.32 7.45 -1.19
CA ALA A 439 -12.26 7.19 -2.27
C ALA A 439 -12.70 5.71 -2.30
N PHE A 440 -11.77 4.78 -2.05
CA PHE A 440 -12.06 3.35 -1.94
C PHE A 440 -12.90 2.98 -0.70
N ALA A 441 -12.60 3.59 0.45
CA ALA A 441 -13.39 3.48 1.68
C ALA A 441 -14.84 3.97 1.48
N SER A 442 -15.02 5.00 0.63
CA SER A 442 -16.36 5.48 0.25
C SER A 442 -17.15 4.42 -0.53
N VAL A 443 -16.51 3.72 -1.49
CA VAL A 443 -17.16 2.60 -2.21
C VAL A 443 -17.57 1.50 -1.23
N ILE A 444 -16.69 1.09 -0.32
CA ILE A 444 -17.00 0.05 0.67
C ILE A 444 -18.14 0.49 1.58
N HIS A 445 -18.12 1.72 2.10
CA HIS A 445 -19.20 2.24 2.93
C HIS A 445 -20.56 2.21 2.22
N ASN A 446 -20.63 2.72 0.99
CA ASN A 446 -21.87 2.80 0.22
C ASN A 446 -22.38 1.43 -0.27
N GLU A 447 -21.48 0.52 -0.67
CA GLU A 447 -21.83 -0.65 -1.50
C GLU A 447 -21.52 -2.02 -0.85
N HIS A 448 -20.95 -2.10 0.36
CA HIS A 448 -20.44 -3.35 0.97
C HIS A 448 -21.36 -4.59 0.92
N SER A 449 -22.68 -4.41 0.81
CA SER A 449 -23.66 -5.49 0.66
C SER A 449 -23.74 -6.10 -0.74
N THR A 450 -23.35 -5.35 -1.79
CA THR A 450 -23.39 -5.76 -3.21
C THR A 450 -22.03 -6.18 -3.75
N LEU A 451 -20.93 -5.69 -3.16
CA LEU A 451 -19.55 -5.86 -3.65
C LEU A 451 -19.08 -7.30 -3.88
N GLY A 452 -19.70 -8.32 -3.29
CA GLY A 452 -19.21 -9.70 -3.33
C GLY A 452 -18.99 -10.24 -4.76
N GLY A 453 -17.75 -10.49 -5.14
CA GLY A 453 -17.36 -10.95 -6.48
C GLY A 453 -17.16 -9.85 -7.53
N GLN A 454 -17.38 -8.57 -7.19
CA GLN A 454 -17.17 -7.43 -8.09
C GLN A 454 -15.70 -7.02 -8.21
N ARG A 455 -15.36 -6.20 -9.22
CA ARG A 455 -14.01 -5.66 -9.49
C ARG A 455 -13.99 -4.14 -9.33
N ALA A 456 -13.03 -3.63 -8.57
CA ALA A 456 -12.69 -2.21 -8.55
C ALA A 456 -11.36 -1.97 -9.28
N VAL A 457 -11.35 -1.03 -10.23
CA VAL A 457 -10.13 -0.52 -10.86
C VAL A 457 -9.68 0.75 -10.13
N MET A 458 -8.40 0.80 -9.79
CA MET A 458 -7.76 1.79 -8.94
C MET A 458 -6.72 2.56 -9.77
N PHE A 459 -6.83 3.89 -9.90
CA PHE A 459 -5.79 4.74 -10.50
C PHE A 459 -5.13 5.64 -9.46
N SER A 460 -3.87 5.35 -9.14
CA SER A 460 -3.02 6.15 -8.25
C SER A 460 -2.06 7.01 -9.06
N TYR A 461 -1.90 8.25 -8.63
CA TYR A 461 -1.03 9.27 -9.22
C TYR A 461 -0.34 10.08 -8.13
N GLY A 462 0.93 10.39 -8.32
CA GLY A 462 1.66 11.41 -7.61
C GLY A 462 2.57 12.16 -8.58
N SER A 463 2.63 13.48 -8.46
CA SER A 463 3.39 14.37 -9.33
C SER A 463 4.91 14.13 -9.29
N GLY A 464 5.62 14.65 -10.30
CA GLY A 464 7.07 14.49 -10.48
C GLY A 464 7.58 13.53 -11.59
N LEU A 465 6.90 12.46 -12.06
CA LEU A 465 5.65 11.82 -11.64
C LEU A 465 5.80 10.30 -11.55
N ALA A 466 4.97 9.69 -10.69
CA ALA A 466 4.76 8.25 -10.58
C ALA A 466 3.26 7.93 -10.53
N SER A 467 2.83 6.91 -11.28
CA SER A 467 1.43 6.49 -11.35
C SER A 467 1.30 5.00 -11.58
N SER A 468 0.18 4.43 -11.16
CA SER A 468 -0.21 3.07 -11.54
C SER A 468 -1.73 2.93 -11.58
N ILE A 469 -2.22 2.19 -12.58
CA ILE A 469 -3.55 1.62 -12.56
C ILE A 469 -3.48 0.13 -12.22
N PHE A 470 -4.37 -0.34 -11.36
CA PHE A 470 -4.42 -1.73 -10.89
C PHE A 470 -5.86 -2.13 -10.55
N SER A 471 -6.15 -3.40 -10.31
CA SER A 471 -7.50 -3.81 -9.87
C SER A 471 -7.52 -4.74 -8.66
N PHE A 472 -8.60 -4.63 -7.90
CA PHE A 472 -8.97 -5.51 -6.79
C PHE A 472 -10.20 -6.33 -7.17
N LYS A 473 -10.23 -7.59 -6.73
CA LYS A 473 -11.41 -8.46 -6.77
C LYS A 473 -11.95 -8.64 -5.36
N PHE A 474 -13.20 -8.25 -5.16
CA PHE A 474 -13.89 -8.41 -3.88
C PHE A 474 -14.29 -9.87 -3.64
N GLN A 475 -14.14 -10.35 -2.41
CA GLN A 475 -14.38 -11.74 -2.01
C GLN A 475 -15.23 -11.84 -0.74
N ASN A 476 -16.02 -12.90 -0.64
CA ASN A 476 -16.83 -13.21 0.53
C ASN A 476 -15.99 -14.01 1.54
N CYS A 477 -15.34 -13.30 2.47
CA CYS A 477 -14.52 -13.90 3.54
C CYS A 477 -15.26 -13.97 4.89
N GLN A 478 -14.61 -14.55 5.90
CA GLN A 478 -15.16 -14.71 7.26
C GLN A 478 -14.74 -13.59 8.21
N HIS A 479 -15.49 -13.42 9.31
CA HIS A 479 -15.21 -12.44 10.36
C HIS A 479 -13.83 -12.68 11.01
N PRO A 480 -13.02 -11.64 11.31
CA PRO A 480 -13.33 -10.21 11.23
C PRO A 480 -13.15 -9.56 9.84
N PHE A 481 -12.58 -10.27 8.87
CA PHE A 481 -12.18 -9.72 7.58
C PHE A 481 -13.31 -9.80 6.54
N THR A 482 -14.41 -9.08 6.76
CA THR A 482 -15.56 -9.01 5.83
C THR A 482 -15.82 -7.57 5.40
N LEU A 483 -16.36 -7.39 4.19
CA LEU A 483 -16.66 -6.07 3.61
C LEU A 483 -17.67 -5.27 4.47
N SER A 484 -18.64 -5.96 5.07
CA SER A 484 -19.60 -5.35 6.00
C SER A 484 -18.95 -4.93 7.33
N ASN A 485 -18.03 -5.75 7.89
CA ASN A 485 -17.31 -5.34 9.09
C ASN A 485 -16.35 -4.17 8.80
N ILE A 486 -15.70 -4.14 7.63
CA ILE A 486 -14.88 -3.01 7.20
C ILE A 486 -15.72 -1.73 7.09
N ALA A 487 -16.90 -1.78 6.46
CA ALA A 487 -17.82 -0.64 6.39
C ALA A 487 -18.28 -0.16 7.80
N SER A 488 -18.54 -1.10 8.72
CA SER A 488 -18.91 -0.79 10.11
C SER A 488 -17.77 -0.14 10.90
N VAL A 489 -16.55 -0.68 10.82
CA VAL A 489 -15.37 -0.14 11.52
C VAL A 489 -14.96 1.24 10.99
N LEU A 490 -15.05 1.45 9.67
CA LEU A 490 -14.81 2.73 9.01
C LEU A 490 -15.78 3.82 9.53
N ASN A 491 -17.03 3.46 9.83
CA ASN A 491 -18.07 4.31 10.43
C ASN A 491 -18.16 5.73 9.81
N ILE A 492 -18.19 5.82 8.48
CA ILE A 492 -17.96 7.07 7.74
C ILE A 492 -19.02 8.14 8.06
N SER A 493 -20.32 7.81 8.04
CA SER A 493 -21.41 8.76 8.30
C SER A 493 -21.24 9.44 9.65
N SER A 494 -21.09 8.64 10.72
CA SER A 494 -20.92 9.15 12.09
C SER A 494 -19.67 10.02 12.23
N LYS A 495 -18.52 9.64 11.62
CA LYS A 495 -17.30 10.46 11.63
C LYS A 495 -17.46 11.77 10.84
N LEU A 496 -18.30 11.80 9.80
CA LEU A 496 -18.59 13.02 9.02
C LEU A 496 -19.62 13.92 9.70
N GLU A 497 -20.56 13.34 10.45
CA GLU A 497 -21.58 14.01 11.26
C GLU A 497 -20.98 14.62 12.54
N SER A 498 -20.01 13.95 13.16
CA SER A 498 -19.35 14.41 14.40
C SER A 498 -18.29 15.50 14.18
N ARG A 499 -18.34 16.23 13.07
CA ARG A 499 -17.35 17.26 12.73
C ARG A 499 -17.71 18.63 13.27
N HIS A 500 -16.69 19.46 13.43
CA HIS A 500 -16.78 20.83 13.91
C HIS A 500 -16.50 21.79 12.76
N VAL A 501 -17.55 22.42 12.25
CA VAL A 501 -17.45 23.45 11.21
C VAL A 501 -16.85 24.72 11.82
N ILE A 502 -15.72 25.14 11.28
CA ILE A 502 -14.95 26.32 11.66
C ILE A 502 -15.17 27.41 10.60
N SER A 503 -15.25 28.68 11.00
CA SER A 503 -15.40 29.78 10.06
C SER A 503 -14.14 29.95 9.18
N PRO A 504 -14.26 30.48 7.95
CA PRO A 504 -13.11 30.73 7.08
C PRO A 504 -12.03 31.59 7.75
N GLU A 505 -12.42 32.62 8.51
CA GLU A 505 -11.48 33.49 9.24
C GLU A 505 -10.63 32.68 10.22
N LYS A 506 -11.28 31.81 11.00
CA LYS A 506 -10.61 31.00 12.02
C LYS A 506 -9.80 29.85 11.40
N PHE A 507 -10.20 29.35 10.25
CA PHE A 507 -9.39 28.47 9.40
C PHE A 507 -8.11 29.19 8.92
N ILE A 508 -8.21 30.42 8.41
CA ILE A 508 -7.05 31.21 7.97
C ILE A 508 -6.12 31.58 9.15
N GLU A 509 -6.66 31.91 10.33
CA GLU A 509 -5.85 32.03 11.56
C GLU A 509 -5.08 30.74 11.87
N THR A 510 -5.74 29.59 11.75
CA THR A 510 -5.14 28.28 12.03
C THR A 510 -4.03 27.96 11.03
N LEU A 511 -4.24 28.19 9.73
CA LEU A 511 -3.18 28.04 8.72
C LEU A 511 -1.96 28.93 9.03
N LYS A 512 -2.17 30.19 9.39
CA LYS A 512 -1.10 31.12 9.77
C LYS A 512 -0.34 30.62 11.02
N LEU A 513 -1.04 30.05 12.00
CA LEU A 513 -0.40 29.41 13.15
C LEU A 513 0.43 28.19 12.74
N MET A 514 -0.10 27.31 11.88
CA MET A 514 0.61 26.12 11.39
C MET A 514 1.88 26.49 10.61
N GLU A 515 1.85 27.55 9.80
CA GLU A 515 3.03 28.09 9.12
C GLU A 515 4.13 28.53 10.11
N HIS A 516 3.78 29.03 11.29
CA HIS A 516 4.73 29.32 12.38
C HIS A 516 5.16 28.07 13.19
N ARG A 517 4.42 26.96 13.12
CA ARG A 517 4.80 25.67 13.74
C ARG A 517 5.65 24.79 12.81
N TYR A 518 5.54 24.96 11.49
CA TYR A 518 6.24 24.15 10.50
C TYR A 518 7.77 24.34 10.61
N GLY A 519 8.50 23.24 10.77
CA GLY A 519 9.95 23.27 11.00
C GLY A 519 10.41 23.96 12.30
N ALA A 520 9.49 24.34 13.19
CA ALA A 520 9.79 25.06 14.43
C ALA A 520 10.14 24.11 15.60
N LYS A 521 10.58 24.70 16.71
CA LYS A 521 10.98 24.00 17.94
C LYS A 521 10.89 24.87 19.18
N GLY A 522 11.04 24.26 20.35
CA GLY A 522 11.01 24.96 21.64
C GLY A 522 9.63 25.52 21.99
N PHE A 523 8.55 24.82 21.59
CA PHE A 523 7.18 25.26 21.81
C PHE A 523 6.30 24.18 22.43
N VAL A 524 5.31 24.63 23.18
CA VAL A 524 4.21 23.83 23.72
C VAL A 524 2.96 24.19 22.93
N THR A 525 2.11 23.21 22.62
CA THR A 525 0.80 23.46 22.00
C THR A 525 -0.18 23.97 23.06
N SER A 526 -1.32 24.52 22.65
CA SER A 526 -2.47 24.81 23.51
C SER A 526 -2.96 23.58 24.29
N LYS A 527 -2.67 22.36 23.81
CA LYS A 527 -3.18 21.08 24.32
C LYS A 527 -4.72 21.05 24.39
N ASP A 528 -5.39 21.91 23.60
CA ASP A 528 -6.84 21.89 23.47
C ASP A 528 -7.27 20.65 22.69
N THR A 529 -7.83 19.69 23.42
CA THR A 529 -8.37 18.46 22.86
C THR A 529 -9.89 18.49 22.78
N SER A 530 -10.55 19.61 23.06
CA SER A 530 -12.02 19.72 23.16
C SER A 530 -12.73 19.11 21.95
N LEU A 531 -12.32 19.52 20.76
CA LEU A 531 -12.86 19.11 19.45
C LEU A 531 -12.44 17.69 18.99
N LEU A 532 -11.43 17.07 19.61
CA LEU A 532 -10.93 15.76 19.19
C LEU A 532 -11.83 14.62 19.69
N SER A 533 -11.83 13.46 19.02
CA SER A 533 -12.54 12.27 19.53
C SER A 533 -11.78 11.59 20.68
N PRO A 534 -12.45 10.93 21.63
CA PRO A 534 -11.78 10.03 22.57
C PRO A 534 -10.96 8.98 21.81
N GLY A 535 -9.73 8.71 22.27
CA GLY A 535 -8.79 7.83 21.59
C GLY A 535 -7.89 8.50 20.54
N THR A 536 -8.17 9.75 20.11
CA THR A 536 -7.28 10.52 19.23
C THR A 536 -5.96 10.84 19.93
N PHE A 537 -4.85 10.59 19.25
CA PHE A 537 -3.52 11.08 19.64
C PHE A 537 -3.34 12.53 19.22
N TYR A 538 -2.63 13.32 20.02
CA TYR A 538 -2.41 14.74 19.77
C TYR A 538 -1.00 15.19 20.21
N LEU A 539 -0.45 16.19 19.52
CA LEU A 539 0.86 16.79 19.78
C LEU A 539 0.80 17.68 21.03
N THR A 540 1.63 17.39 22.03
CA THR A 540 1.72 18.17 23.27
C THR A 540 2.76 19.27 23.21
N GLU A 541 3.94 18.98 22.64
CA GLU A 541 5.06 19.91 22.56
C GLU A 541 6.14 19.43 21.59
N VAL A 542 6.98 20.36 21.15
CA VAL A 542 8.21 20.12 20.38
C VAL A 542 9.35 20.83 21.08
N ASP A 543 10.30 20.07 21.62
CA ASP A 543 11.37 20.63 22.47
C ASP A 543 12.47 21.36 21.67
N ASN A 544 13.48 21.89 22.39
CA ASN A 544 14.61 22.62 21.79
C ASN A 544 15.51 21.77 20.85
N MET A 545 15.30 20.45 20.81
CA MET A 545 15.99 19.47 19.97
C MET A 545 15.09 18.90 18.86
N TYR A 546 13.93 19.54 18.58
CA TYR A 546 12.90 19.08 17.62
C TYR A 546 12.21 17.76 18.00
N ARG A 547 12.39 17.25 19.22
CA ARG A 547 11.70 16.03 19.67
C ARG A 547 10.23 16.36 19.92
N ARG A 548 9.35 15.66 19.22
CA ARG A 548 7.89 15.75 19.38
C ARG A 548 7.42 14.81 20.49
N PHE A 549 6.38 15.22 21.20
CA PHE A 549 5.75 14.44 22.26
C PHE A 549 4.24 14.38 22.04
N TYR A 550 3.65 13.20 22.28
CA TYR A 550 2.24 12.92 21.98
C TYR A 550 1.51 12.35 23.20
N ALA A 551 0.19 12.55 23.25
CA ALA A 551 -0.70 11.95 24.25
C ALA A 551 -2.03 11.52 23.61
N LYS A 552 -2.80 10.63 24.27
CA LYS A 552 -4.08 10.08 23.77
C LYS A 552 -5.27 10.68 24.54
N LYS A 553 -6.22 11.33 23.86
CA LYS A 553 -7.43 11.92 24.51
C LYS A 553 -8.22 10.82 25.21
N GLY A 554 -8.59 11.08 26.47
CA GLY A 554 -9.38 10.16 27.30
C GLY A 554 -8.57 9.37 28.33
N MET A 555 -7.23 9.39 28.28
CA MET A 555 -6.38 8.83 29.34
C MET A 555 -6.25 9.79 30.53
N SER A 556 -7.35 10.03 31.24
CA SER A 556 -7.35 10.82 32.50
C SER A 556 -7.05 9.91 33.70
N GLY A 557 -5.81 9.89 34.23
CA GLY A 557 -5.62 9.18 35.50
C GLY A 557 -4.24 9.00 36.15
N THR A 558 -3.10 9.18 35.48
CA THR A 558 -1.78 9.14 36.15
C THR A 558 -0.75 10.06 35.50
N ALA A 559 0.10 10.68 36.33
CA ALA A 559 1.33 11.35 35.91
C ALA A 559 2.38 10.30 35.45
N PRO A 560 3.50 10.69 34.79
CA PRO A 560 4.32 9.72 34.06
C PRO A 560 5.07 8.74 34.99
N ALA A 561 4.58 7.50 35.01
CA ALA A 561 5.24 6.33 35.55
C ALA A 561 4.97 5.15 34.60
N GLU A 562 6.04 4.64 33.99
CA GLU A 562 6.19 3.37 33.24
C GLU A 562 4.87 2.62 32.92
N THR A 563 4.10 3.11 31.94
CA THR A 563 2.74 2.61 31.67
C THR A 563 2.75 1.27 30.93
N SER A 564 2.67 0.16 31.67
CA SER A 564 2.53 -1.17 31.10
C SER A 564 1.11 -1.43 30.57
N TRP A 565 0.83 -0.97 29.35
CA TRP A 565 -0.30 -1.30 28.47
C TRP A 565 -0.70 -2.80 28.45
N ALA A 566 0.23 -3.71 28.76
CA ALA A 566 0.11 -5.17 28.59
C ALA A 566 -1.03 -5.83 29.39
N ALA A 567 -1.54 -5.18 30.44
CA ALA A 567 -2.48 -5.80 31.39
C ALA A 567 -3.88 -6.08 30.81
N SER A 568 -4.32 -5.33 29.79
CA SER A 568 -5.67 -5.45 29.21
C SER A 568 -5.87 -6.71 28.36
N TRP A 569 -4.81 -7.21 27.73
CA TRP A 569 -4.88 -8.32 26.76
C TRP A 569 -4.91 -9.72 27.38
N ALA A 570 -4.85 -9.83 28.71
CA ALA A 570 -4.75 -11.12 29.41
C ALA A 570 -6.10 -11.87 29.60
N VAL A 571 -7.25 -11.22 29.34
CA VAL A 571 -8.58 -11.72 29.76
C VAL A 571 -9.56 -11.85 28.58
N SER A 572 -9.25 -12.71 27.61
CA SER A 572 -10.27 -13.27 26.68
C SER A 572 -9.75 -14.45 25.84
N GLN A 573 -9.89 -15.68 26.36
CA GLN A 573 -9.86 -16.91 25.54
C GLN A 573 -10.94 -17.90 25.97
N PRO A 574 -11.94 -18.18 25.11
CA PRO A 574 -12.82 -19.34 25.25
C PRO A 574 -12.44 -20.46 24.27
N TYR A 575 -12.20 -21.65 24.81
CA TYR A 575 -12.42 -22.97 24.19
C TYR A 575 -11.81 -23.29 22.79
N LEU A 576 -10.66 -23.95 22.82
CA LEU A 576 -10.35 -25.07 21.90
C LEU A 576 -9.83 -26.27 22.69
N SER A 577 -10.73 -27.16 23.12
CA SER A 577 -10.39 -28.38 23.85
C SER A 577 -11.32 -29.55 23.51
N HIS A 578 -11.04 -30.25 22.41
CA HIS A 578 -11.66 -31.53 22.06
C HIS A 578 -10.59 -32.57 21.75
N VAL A 579 -10.27 -33.40 22.75
CA VAL A 579 -9.48 -34.63 22.62
C VAL A 579 -10.31 -35.77 23.23
N PRO A 580 -10.68 -36.83 22.49
CA PRO A 580 -11.49 -37.90 23.05
C PRO A 580 -10.74 -38.66 24.15
N ARG A 581 -11.39 -38.85 25.31
CA ARG A 581 -10.91 -39.80 26.33
C ARG A 581 -11.11 -41.22 25.83
N MET A 582 -10.01 -41.97 25.64
CA MET A 582 -10.10 -43.43 25.63
C MET A 582 -10.44 -43.94 27.03
N SER A 583 -11.32 -44.94 27.09
CA SER A 583 -11.65 -45.66 28.31
C SER A 583 -10.49 -46.54 28.78
N LYS A 584 -10.32 -46.65 30.10
CA LYS A 584 -9.68 -47.80 30.72
C LYS A 584 -10.74 -48.62 31.43
N GLN A 585 -10.79 -49.91 31.16
CA GLN A 585 -11.28 -50.90 32.12
C GLN A 585 -10.10 -51.80 32.52
N ASN A 586 -10.11 -52.10 33.81
CA ASN A 586 -9.41 -53.13 34.58
C ASN A 586 -8.40 -54.04 33.86
N GLU A 587 -7.23 -54.16 34.46
CA GLU A 587 -6.65 -55.46 34.82
C GLU A 587 -5.90 -55.29 36.16
N GLU A 588 -6.16 -56.22 37.08
CA GLU A 588 -5.61 -56.42 38.45
C GLU A 588 -5.44 -55.18 39.37
#